data_AF-A0A2V5RWT0-F1
#
_entry.id   AF-A0A2V5RWT0-F1
#
_cell.length_a   1.000
_cell.length_b   1.000
_cell.length_c   1.000
_cell.angle_alpha   90.00
_cell.angle_beta   90.00
_cell.angle_gamma   90.00
#
_symmetry.space_group_name_H-M   'P 1'
#
loop_
_entity.id
_entity.type
_entity.pdbx_description
1 polymer ?
#
loop_
_entity_poly.entity_id
_entity_poly.type
_entity_poly.pdbx_seq_one_letter_code
_entity_poly.pdbx_strand_id
1 'polypeptide(L)'
;MLSALPWFSNRFPLYLAPMAGVSDKIFRQLCKEYGADVLTTEFVSAEGIFRRNERTREYLDFDEIERPIGVQLFGADAEHMAEAARQVIDWVRPDFIDLNFGCPVNKVVAKNGGSALLKDCPTLATVAAAVVRAVAPLPVTAKIRIGWDAESINAPRVARILLD
;
A
#
# COMPACT_ATOMS: atom_id res chain seq x y z
N MET A 1 -15.05 -15.40 -7.25
CA MET A 1 -14.53 -15.92 -5.96
C MET A 1 -13.35 -15.04 -5.62
N LEU A 2 -13.40 -14.27 -4.54
CA LEU A 2 -12.21 -13.54 -4.07
C LEU A 2 -11.14 -14.59 -3.80
N SER A 3 -10.11 -14.66 -4.64
CA SER A 3 -8.96 -15.49 -4.31
C SER A 3 -8.34 -14.86 -3.07
N ALA A 4 -8.37 -15.58 -1.94
CA ALA A 4 -7.56 -15.20 -0.81
C ALA A 4 -6.12 -14.98 -1.30
N LEU A 5 -5.42 -14.01 -0.70
CA LEU A 5 -4.02 -13.75 -1.05
C LEU A 5 -3.24 -15.08 -0.95
N PRO A 6 -2.29 -15.38 -1.85
CA PRO A 6 -1.68 -16.72 -1.94
C PRO A 6 -1.04 -17.23 -0.63
N TRP A 7 -0.66 -16.31 0.26
CA TRP A 7 -0.07 -16.59 1.57
C TRP A 7 -1.07 -16.69 2.73
N PHE A 8 -2.38 -16.48 2.49
CA PHE A 8 -3.43 -16.84 3.44
C PHE A 8 -3.58 -18.36 3.42
N SER A 9 -2.69 -19.03 4.14
CA SER A 9 -2.72 -20.47 4.38
C SER A 9 -3.56 -20.79 5.64
N ASN A 10 -3.53 -22.02 6.15
CA ASN A 10 -4.35 -22.52 7.27
C ASN A 10 -4.13 -21.82 8.64
N ARG A 11 -3.41 -20.69 8.68
CA ARG A 11 -3.21 -19.84 9.87
C ARG A 11 -3.27 -18.36 9.48
N PHE A 12 -3.69 -17.52 10.43
CA PHE A 12 -3.72 -16.07 10.22
C PHE A 12 -2.29 -15.53 10.07
N PRO A 13 -1.94 -14.90 8.92
CA PRO A 13 -0.59 -14.38 8.70
C PRO A 13 -0.29 -13.16 9.57
N LEU A 14 0.93 -13.09 10.09
CA LEU A 14 1.49 -11.95 10.80
C LEU A 14 2.12 -10.97 9.80
N TYR A 15 1.53 -9.79 9.70
CA TYR A 15 2.01 -8.72 8.83
C TYR A 15 2.94 -7.78 9.59
N LEU A 16 4.10 -7.47 9.01
CA LEU A 16 4.86 -6.29 9.41
C LEU A 16 4.18 -5.05 8.84
N ALA A 17 3.89 -4.06 9.68
CA ALA A 17 3.29 -2.81 9.24
C ALA A 17 4.30 -1.89 8.53
N PRO A 18 3.88 -1.11 7.52
CA PRO A 18 4.75 -0.16 6.84
C PRO A 18 4.98 1.08 7.73
N MET A 19 6.25 1.42 7.95
CA MET A 19 6.69 2.49 8.85
C MET A 19 7.83 3.28 8.23
N ALA A 20 7.55 4.51 7.79
CA ALA A 20 8.57 5.38 7.20
C ALA A 20 9.72 5.66 8.18
N GLY A 21 10.95 5.46 7.71
CA GLY A 21 12.20 5.55 8.46
C GLY A 21 12.47 4.39 9.41
N VAL A 22 11.68 3.31 9.36
CA VAL A 22 11.80 2.15 10.27
C VAL A 22 11.77 0.83 9.52
N SER A 23 10.80 0.62 8.64
CA SER A 23 10.66 -0.64 7.88
C SER A 23 11.61 -0.71 6.68
N ASP A 24 12.88 -0.41 6.90
CA ASP A 24 13.96 -0.57 5.93
C ASP A 24 14.27 -2.06 5.69
N LYS A 25 15.13 -2.32 4.70
CA LYS A 25 15.48 -3.69 4.28
C LYS A 25 16.00 -4.55 5.44
N ILE A 26 16.92 -4.02 6.25
CA ILE A 26 17.55 -4.78 7.33
C ILE A 26 16.54 -5.09 8.43
N PHE A 27 15.71 -4.12 8.81
CA PHE A 27 14.67 -4.33 9.80
C PHE A 27 13.63 -5.36 9.33
N ARG A 28 13.22 -5.29 8.06
CA ARG A 28 12.28 -6.27 7.48
C ARG A 28 12.84 -7.68 7.49
N GLN A 29 14.10 -7.87 7.12
CA GLN A 29 14.78 -9.17 7.17
C GLN A 29 14.85 -9.72 8.60
N LEU A 30 15.16 -8.87 9.58
CA LEU A 30 15.13 -9.25 10.98
C LEU A 30 13.72 -9.69 11.40
N CYS A 31 12.68 -8.90 11.08
CA CYS A 31 11.29 -9.29 11.38
C CYS A 31 10.89 -10.61 10.72
N LYS A 32 11.39 -10.89 9.50
CA LYS A 32 11.16 -12.16 8.80
C LYS A 32 11.73 -13.34 9.59
N GLU A 33 12.96 -13.21 10.08
CA GLU A 33 13.62 -14.22 10.92
C GLU A 33 12.87 -14.48 12.24
N TYR A 34 12.26 -13.44 12.82
CA TYR A 34 11.49 -13.55 14.07
C TYR A 34 10.00 -13.87 13.89
N GLY A 35 9.57 -14.24 12.67
CA GLY A 35 8.24 -14.81 12.44
C GLY A 35 7.20 -13.88 11.83
N ALA A 36 7.59 -12.77 11.19
CA ALA A 36 6.70 -12.06 10.29
C ALA A 36 6.44 -12.89 9.02
N ASP A 37 5.18 -13.16 8.70
CA ASP A 37 4.80 -13.96 7.54
C ASP A 37 4.84 -13.14 6.25
N VAL A 38 4.37 -11.87 6.33
CA VAL A 38 4.23 -10.95 5.19
C VAL A 38 4.88 -9.61 5.53
N LEU A 39 5.67 -9.08 4.61
CA LEU A 39 6.37 -7.81 4.79
C LEU A 39 5.77 -6.71 3.92
N THR A 40 6.01 -5.46 4.30
CA THR A 40 5.71 -4.29 3.48
C THR A 40 6.89 -3.34 3.52
N THR A 41 7.21 -2.71 2.39
CA THR A 41 8.19 -1.63 2.35
C THR A 41 7.75 -0.43 3.18
N GLU A 42 8.62 0.56 3.31
CA GLU A 42 8.16 1.92 3.59
C GLU A 42 7.18 2.40 2.50
N PHE A 43 6.46 3.49 2.78
CA PHE A 43 5.49 4.03 1.83
C PHE A 43 6.02 5.21 1.05
N VAL A 44 5.74 5.20 -0.25
CA VAL A 44 6.21 6.21 -1.21
C VAL A 44 5.04 6.85 -1.94
N SER A 45 5.20 8.12 -2.32
CA SER A 45 4.16 8.81 -3.10
C SER A 45 4.24 8.42 -4.57
N ALA A 46 3.10 8.35 -5.25
CA ALA A 46 3.07 8.17 -6.71
C ALA A 46 3.93 9.22 -7.45
N GLU A 47 3.91 10.47 -6.98
CA GLU A 47 4.76 11.54 -7.51
C GLU A 47 6.26 11.23 -7.33
N GLY A 48 6.64 10.66 -6.18
CA GLY A 48 8.03 10.28 -5.89
C GLY A 48 8.53 9.14 -6.79
N ILE A 49 7.63 8.27 -7.24
CA ILE A 49 7.91 7.24 -8.25
C ILE A 49 8.14 7.91 -9.60
N PHE A 50 7.20 8.75 -10.05
CA PHE A 50 7.27 9.37 -11.37
C PHE A 50 8.56 10.20 -11.57
N ARG A 51 9.00 10.91 -10.53
CA ARG A 51 10.25 11.70 -10.57
C ARG A 51 11.54 10.86 -10.55
N ARG A 52 11.45 9.53 -10.44
CA ARG A 52 12.58 8.59 -10.39
C ARG A 52 13.68 9.00 -9.41
N ASN A 53 13.28 9.52 -8.25
CA ASN A 53 14.24 9.93 -7.23
C ASN A 53 15.03 8.70 -6.74
N GLU A 54 16.36 8.80 -6.67
CA GLU A 54 17.24 7.72 -6.21
C GLU A 54 16.81 7.18 -4.84
N ARG A 55 16.40 8.05 -3.92
CA ARG A 55 15.88 7.65 -2.60
C ARG A 55 14.63 6.78 -2.69
N THR A 56 13.78 7.01 -3.70
CA THR A 56 12.59 6.18 -3.90
C THR A 56 12.98 4.75 -4.25
N ARG A 57 14.10 4.53 -4.95
CA ARG A 57 14.58 3.17 -5.24
C ARG A 57 15.09 2.49 -3.97
N GLU A 58 15.82 3.20 -3.12
CA GLU A 58 16.30 2.67 -1.85
C GLU A 58 15.15 2.20 -0.95
N TYR A 59 14.06 2.98 -0.86
CA TYR A 59 12.89 2.59 -0.05
C TYR A 59 12.16 1.35 -0.58
N LEU A 60 12.30 1.06 -1.87
CA LEU A 60 11.62 -0.04 -2.55
C LEU A 60 12.50 -1.29 -2.71
N ASP A 61 13.79 -1.20 -2.38
CA ASP A 61 14.72 -2.32 -2.52
C ASP A 61 14.39 -3.42 -1.51
N PHE A 62 14.41 -4.67 -1.96
CA PHE A 62 14.22 -5.87 -1.15
C PHE A 62 14.88 -7.09 -1.82
N ASP A 63 15.17 -8.11 -1.01
CA ASP A 63 15.70 -9.40 -1.46
C ASP A 63 14.64 -10.51 -1.44
N GLU A 64 14.91 -11.62 -2.13
CA GLU A 64 14.00 -12.78 -2.20
C GLU A 64 13.62 -13.36 -0.82
N ILE A 65 14.49 -13.26 0.19
CA ILE A 65 14.21 -13.73 1.55
C ILE A 65 13.03 -12.98 2.21
N GLU A 66 12.74 -11.75 1.77
CA GLU A 66 11.68 -10.92 2.31
C GLU A 66 10.28 -11.33 1.83
N ARG A 67 10.20 -12.16 0.78
CA ARG A 67 8.92 -12.54 0.17
C ARG A 67 8.05 -13.41 1.10
N PRO A 68 6.70 -13.25 1.10
CA PRO A 68 5.95 -12.27 0.32
C PRO A 68 6.10 -10.85 0.86
N ILE A 69 6.33 -9.89 -0.04
CA ILE A 69 6.50 -8.47 0.27
C ILE A 69 5.65 -7.58 -0.64
N GLY A 70 5.02 -6.57 -0.05
CA GLY A 70 4.24 -5.56 -0.76
C GLY A 70 4.89 -4.19 -0.76
N VAL A 71 4.60 -3.41 -1.79
CA VAL A 71 4.98 -1.99 -1.86
C VAL A 71 3.79 -1.11 -1.54
N GLN A 72 3.92 -0.24 -0.54
CA GLN A 72 2.85 0.68 -0.17
C GLN A 72 2.97 2.03 -0.91
N LEU A 73 1.92 2.38 -1.65
CA LEU A 73 1.79 3.62 -2.41
C LEU A 73 0.75 4.56 -1.79
N PHE A 74 0.94 5.86 -2.01
CA PHE A 74 -0.08 6.86 -1.69
C PHE A 74 -0.18 7.98 -2.72
N GLY A 75 -1.40 8.48 -2.88
CA GLY A 75 -1.77 9.52 -3.83
C GLY A 75 -3.29 9.60 -3.96
N ALA A 76 -3.78 10.66 -4.60
CA ALA A 76 -5.21 10.91 -4.80
C ALA A 76 -5.64 10.93 -6.27
N ASP A 77 -4.67 10.97 -7.18
CA ASP A 77 -4.91 10.96 -8.62
C ASP A 77 -4.85 9.51 -9.14
N ALA A 78 -5.93 9.07 -9.79
CA ALA A 78 -6.11 7.68 -10.17
C ALA A 78 -5.15 7.25 -11.30
N GLU A 79 -4.91 8.12 -12.27
CA GLU A 79 -4.01 7.82 -13.41
C GLU A 79 -2.56 7.78 -12.95
N HIS A 80 -2.15 8.76 -12.13
CA HIS A 80 -0.81 8.79 -11.55
C HIS A 80 -0.56 7.60 -10.62
N MET A 81 -1.54 7.20 -9.80
CA MET A 81 -1.42 6.03 -8.93
C MET A 81 -1.28 4.73 -9.73
N ALA A 82 -2.10 4.57 -10.78
CA ALA A 82 -2.03 3.41 -11.68
C ALA A 82 -0.65 3.32 -12.36
N GLU A 83 -0.15 4.44 -12.87
CA GLU A 83 1.14 4.49 -13.55
C GLU A 83 2.32 4.26 -12.59
N ALA A 84 2.25 4.82 -11.38
CA ALA A 84 3.25 4.56 -10.34
C ALA A 84 3.28 3.07 -9.95
N ALA A 85 2.13 2.43 -9.84
CA ALA A 85 2.05 1.01 -9.54
C ALA A 85 2.67 0.13 -10.63
N ARG A 86 2.46 0.47 -11.92
CA ARG A 86 3.15 -0.21 -13.04
C ARG A 86 4.66 -0.06 -12.97
N GLN A 87 5.14 1.16 -12.72
CA GLN A 87 6.58 1.42 -12.59
C GLN A 87 7.21 0.63 -11.42
N VAL A 88 6.52 0.53 -10.29
CA VAL A 88 6.97 -0.30 -9.16
C VAL A 88 7.13 -1.76 -9.58
N ILE A 89 6.15 -2.31 -10.30
CA ILE A 89 6.20 -3.70 -10.77
C ILE A 89 7.39 -3.90 -11.71
N ASP A 90 7.59 -2.98 -12.64
CA ASP A 90 8.71 -3.04 -13.58
C ASP A 90 10.07 -2.99 -12.87
N TRP A 91 10.17 -2.23 -11.77
CA TRP A 91 11.44 -2.01 -11.07
C TRP A 91 11.79 -3.10 -10.07
N VAL A 92 10.84 -3.49 -9.21
CA VAL A 92 11.14 -4.34 -8.04
C VAL A 92 10.28 -5.60 -7.98
N ARG A 93 9.21 -5.71 -8.79
CA ARG A 93 8.36 -6.92 -8.89
C ARG A 93 7.89 -7.45 -7.51
N PRO A 94 7.11 -6.64 -6.76
CA PRO A 94 6.59 -7.06 -5.45
C PRO A 94 5.53 -8.15 -5.61
N ASP A 95 5.17 -8.82 -4.51
CA ASP A 95 4.12 -9.84 -4.50
C ASP A 95 2.71 -9.22 -4.41
N PHE A 96 2.61 -7.94 -4.02
CA PHE A 96 1.39 -7.14 -4.06
C PHE A 96 1.67 -5.63 -4.02
N ILE A 97 0.66 -4.85 -4.39
CA ILE A 97 0.61 -3.41 -4.13
C ILE A 97 -0.30 -3.15 -2.93
N ASP A 98 0.09 -2.24 -2.05
CA ASP A 98 -0.74 -1.77 -0.94
C ASP A 98 -1.05 -0.28 -1.07
N LEU A 99 -2.28 0.11 -0.79
CA LEU A 99 -2.76 1.50 -0.89
C LEU A 99 -2.88 2.12 0.50
N ASN A 100 -2.14 3.18 0.76
CA ASN A 100 -2.24 3.92 2.01
C ASN A 100 -3.41 4.92 1.97
N PHE A 101 -4.48 4.56 2.68
CA PHE A 101 -5.65 5.40 2.93
C PHE A 101 -5.77 5.76 4.43
N GLY A 102 -4.65 5.74 5.17
CA GLY A 102 -4.66 5.85 6.63
C GLY A 102 -3.67 6.85 7.24
N CYS A 103 -2.69 7.35 6.48
CA CYS A 103 -1.68 8.26 7.01
C CYS A 103 -2.27 9.66 7.31
N PRO A 104 -2.20 10.15 8.56
CA PRO A 104 -2.74 11.46 8.93
C PRO A 104 -1.71 12.60 8.83
N VAL A 105 -0.46 12.29 8.45
CA VAL A 105 0.62 13.29 8.46
C VAL A 105 0.29 14.44 7.51
N ASN A 106 0.44 15.68 7.98
CA ASN A 106 0.06 16.90 7.24
C ASN A 106 0.58 16.93 5.80
N LYS A 107 1.83 16.52 5.56
CA LYS A 107 2.42 16.50 4.20
C LYS A 107 1.71 15.56 3.22
N VAL A 108 1.06 14.52 3.73
CA VAL A 108 0.30 13.51 2.96
C VAL A 108 -1.13 13.99 2.78
N VAL A 109 -1.77 14.44 3.86
CA VAL A 109 -3.14 14.97 3.86
C VAL A 109 -3.26 16.23 2.99
N ALA A 110 -2.27 17.12 3.01
CA ALA A 110 -2.26 18.35 2.21
C ALA A 110 -2.24 18.09 0.69
N LYS A 111 -1.85 16.88 0.26
CA LYS A 111 -1.91 16.43 -1.14
C LYS A 111 -3.12 15.54 -1.41
N ASN A 112 -4.13 15.62 -0.55
CA ASN A 112 -5.33 14.78 -0.53
C ASN A 112 -5.07 13.27 -0.44
N GLY A 113 -3.89 12.85 0.06
CA GLY A 113 -3.54 11.44 0.24
C GLY A 113 -3.81 10.92 1.65
N GLY A 114 -3.60 9.62 1.85
CA GLY A 114 -3.70 9.00 3.18
C GLY A 114 -5.12 9.05 3.73
N SER A 115 -5.29 9.41 5.00
CA SER A 115 -6.61 9.42 5.66
C SER A 115 -7.56 10.48 5.11
N ALA A 116 -7.07 11.47 4.35
CA ALA A 116 -7.93 12.48 3.70
C ALA A 116 -8.97 11.84 2.78
N LEU A 117 -8.60 10.76 2.09
CA LEU A 117 -9.47 10.01 1.19
C LEU A 117 -10.62 9.29 1.91
N LEU A 118 -10.53 9.12 3.23
CA LEU A 118 -11.68 8.60 4.00
C LEU A 118 -12.83 9.60 4.05
N LYS A 119 -12.61 10.89 3.78
CA LYS A 119 -13.69 11.89 3.60
C LYS A 119 -14.24 11.91 2.18
N ASP A 120 -13.44 11.44 1.21
CA ASP A 120 -13.74 11.47 -0.21
C ASP A 120 -13.71 10.04 -0.79
N CYS A 121 -14.73 9.27 -0.40
CA CYS A 121 -14.93 7.90 -0.84
C CYS A 121 -15.00 7.73 -2.38
N PRO A 122 -15.62 8.65 -3.16
CA PRO A 122 -15.58 8.58 -4.62
C PRO A 122 -14.15 8.60 -5.20
N THR A 123 -13.29 9.48 -4.70
CA THR A 123 -11.89 9.54 -5.13
C THR A 123 -11.13 8.28 -4.71
N LEU A 124 -11.33 7.81 -3.48
CA LEU A 124 -10.76 6.55 -2.98
C LEU A 124 -11.10 5.36 -3.89
N ALA A 125 -12.38 5.21 -4.25
CA ALA A 125 -12.86 4.15 -5.14
C ALA A 125 -12.21 4.24 -6.52
N THR A 126 -12.13 5.45 -7.07
CA THR A 126 -11.56 5.69 -8.41
C THR A 126 -10.07 5.35 -8.45
N VAL A 127 -9.31 5.74 -7.42
CA VAL A 127 -7.90 5.40 -7.26
C VAL A 127 -7.70 3.89 -7.12
N ALA A 128 -8.45 3.24 -6.22
CA ALA A 128 -8.32 1.80 -5.99
C ALA A 128 -8.62 1.00 -7.27
N ALA A 129 -9.73 1.32 -7.94
CA ALA A 129 -10.13 0.63 -9.17
C ALA A 129 -9.14 0.85 -10.33
N ALA A 130 -8.54 2.03 -10.43
CA ALA A 130 -7.52 2.31 -11.43
C ALA A 130 -6.25 1.48 -11.19
N VAL A 131 -5.78 1.41 -9.94
CA VAL A 131 -4.59 0.61 -9.59
C VAL A 131 -4.84 -0.88 -9.83
N VAL A 132 -5.98 -1.42 -9.36
CA VAL A 132 -6.35 -2.84 -9.57
C VAL A 132 -6.33 -3.20 -11.05
N ARG A 133 -6.94 -2.38 -11.91
CA ARG A 133 -6.94 -2.61 -13.37
C ARG A 133 -5.54 -2.55 -13.97
N ALA A 134 -4.70 -1.64 -13.48
CA ALA A 134 -3.37 -1.42 -14.06
C ALA A 134 -2.36 -2.54 -13.74
N VAL A 135 -2.54 -3.23 -12.62
CA VAL A 135 -1.57 -4.22 -12.12
C VAL A 135 -2.05 -5.67 -12.17
N ALA A 136 -3.30 -5.91 -12.57
CA ALA A 136 -3.83 -7.26 -12.70
C ALA A 136 -2.88 -8.15 -13.54
N PRO A 137 -2.59 -9.39 -13.08
CA PRO A 137 -3.27 -10.13 -12.01
C PRO A 137 -2.66 -9.94 -10.60
N LEU A 138 -1.71 -9.01 -10.41
CA LEU A 138 -1.06 -8.81 -9.12
C LEU A 138 -2.08 -8.34 -8.05
N PRO A 139 -2.08 -8.91 -6.84
CA PRO A 139 -3.01 -8.48 -5.80
C PRO A 139 -2.80 -7.02 -5.37
N VAL A 140 -3.91 -6.36 -5.05
CA VAL A 140 -3.92 -5.02 -4.44
C VAL A 140 -4.60 -5.10 -3.08
N THR A 141 -3.98 -4.48 -2.09
CA THR A 141 -4.49 -4.36 -0.72
C THR A 141 -4.62 -2.89 -0.34
N ALA A 142 -5.30 -2.60 0.77
CA ALA A 142 -5.44 -1.25 1.26
C ALA A 142 -5.36 -1.19 2.78
N LYS A 143 -4.59 -0.22 3.29
CA LYS A 143 -4.46 0.09 4.71
C LYS A 143 -5.26 1.36 5.05
N ILE A 144 -6.33 1.19 5.82
CA ILE A 144 -7.23 2.28 6.25
C ILE A 144 -7.14 2.56 7.75
N ARG A 145 -7.65 3.72 8.19
CA ARG A 145 -8.09 3.95 9.57
C ARG A 145 -9.59 3.67 9.70
N ILE A 146 -10.12 3.74 10.93
CA ILE A 146 -11.57 3.59 11.19
C ILE A 146 -12.40 4.72 10.56
N GLY A 147 -11.78 5.87 10.29
CA GLY A 147 -12.40 7.09 9.78
C GLY A 147 -11.39 8.24 9.76
N TRP A 148 -11.87 9.43 9.40
CA TRP A 148 -11.07 10.66 9.43
C TRP A 148 -10.81 11.14 10.87
N ASP A 149 -11.87 11.17 11.69
CA ASP A 149 -11.87 11.50 13.11
C ASP A 149 -12.94 10.64 13.84
N ALA A 150 -13.13 10.90 15.13
CA ALA A 150 -14.08 10.15 15.97
C ALA A 150 -15.55 10.38 15.57
N GLU A 151 -15.86 11.50 14.89
CA GLU A 151 -17.21 11.83 14.44
C GLU A 151 -17.49 11.30 13.03
N SER A 152 -16.43 10.91 12.30
CA SER A 152 -16.46 10.49 10.89
C SER A 152 -16.01 9.05 10.70
N ILE A 153 -16.50 8.11 11.52
CA ILE A 153 -16.20 6.67 11.41
C ILE A 153 -16.93 6.07 10.20
N ASN A 154 -16.19 5.49 9.26
CA ASN A 154 -16.75 4.92 8.03
C ASN A 154 -16.03 3.68 7.48
N ALA A 155 -15.12 3.07 8.24
CA ALA A 155 -14.36 1.90 7.79
C ALA A 155 -15.21 0.75 7.21
N PRO A 156 -16.38 0.35 7.77
CA PRO A 156 -17.21 -0.69 7.16
C PRO A 156 -17.69 -0.32 5.75
N ARG A 157 -18.05 0.94 5.53
CA ARG A 157 -18.45 1.45 4.21
C ARG A 157 -17.26 1.45 3.25
N VAL A 158 -16.11 1.94 3.69
CA VAL A 158 -14.88 1.95 2.88
C VAL A 158 -14.44 0.54 2.51
N ALA A 159 -14.51 -0.42 3.43
CA ALA A 159 -14.20 -1.81 3.15
C ALA A 159 -15.14 -2.42 2.10
N ARG A 160 -16.43 -2.06 2.09
CA ARG A 160 -17.37 -2.49 1.05
C ARG A 160 -17.03 -1.90 -0.32
N ILE A 161 -16.74 -0.60 -0.37
CA ILE A 161 -16.32 0.09 -1.59
C ILE A 161 -15.06 -0.54 -2.20
N LEU A 162 -14.10 -0.94 -1.36
CA LEU A 162 -12.85 -1.55 -1.81
C LEU A 162 -12.99 -3.02 -2.23
N LEU A 163 -14.10 -3.67 -1.88
CA LEU A 163 -14.39 -5.05 -2.25
C LEU A 163 -15.03 -5.18 -3.64
N ASP A 164 -15.76 -4.13 -4.05
CA ASP A 164 -16.54 -4.05 -5.28
C ASP A 164 -15.64 -3.72 -6.50
#